data_AF-A0A382SB67-F1
#
_entry.id   AF-A0A382SB67-F1
#
_cell.length_a   1.000
_cell.length_b   1.000
_cell.length_c   1.000
_cell.angle_alpha   90.00
_cell.angle_beta   90.00
_cell.angle_gamma   90.00
#
_symmetry.space_group_name_H-M   'P 1'
#
loop_
_entity.id
_entity.type
_entity.pdbx_description
1 polymer ?
#
loop_
_entity_poly.entity_id
_entity_poly.type
_entity_poly.pdbx_seq_one_letter_code
_entity_poly.pdbx_strand_id
1 'polypeptide(L)' 'MWIRENQGDFSTGYIGLGEVNDLKYKIIALDIDGTLKGDSSSISPYMLQILEECSNRGALVSVATGRS' A
#
# COMPACT_ATOMS: atom_id res chain seq x y z
N MET A 1 11.99 -5.88 11.90
CA MET A 1 10.65 -6.49 12.01
C MET A 1 9.86 -5.70 13.04
N TRP A 2 8.85 -4.97 12.59
CA TRP A 2 7.84 -4.40 13.47
C TRP A 2 6.50 -4.57 12.76
N ILE A 3 5.71 -5.55 13.20
CA ILE A 3 4.29 -5.63 12.90
C ILE A 3 3.60 -5.28 14.22
N ARG A 4 2.93 -4.13 14.28
CA ARG A 4 2.01 -3.83 15.39
C ARG A 4 0.76 -4.68 15.23
N GLU A 5 0.30 -5.23 16.35
CA GLU A 5 -0.96 -5.95 16.46
C GLU A 5 -2.11 -5.09 15.94
N ASN A 6 -2.86 -5.61 14.97
CA ASN A 6 -4.07 -4.98 14.46
C ASN A 6 -5.28 -5.62 15.16
N GLN A 7 -5.82 -4.92 16.15
CA GLN A 7 -7.07 -5.29 16.83
C GLN A 7 -8.25 -4.90 15.94
N GLY A 8 -8.56 -5.76 14.96
CA GLY A 8 -9.76 -5.60 14.13
C GLY A 8 -10.99 -6.08 14.86
N ASP A 9 -11.79 -5.14 15.38
CA ASP A 9 -13.15 -5.37 15.88
C ASP A 9 -14.04 -5.93 14.75
N PHE A 10 -14.70 -7.07 15.02
CA PHE A 10 -15.55 -7.79 14.09
C PHE A 10 -17.03 -7.48 14.43
N SER A 11 -17.52 -6.34 13.98
CA SER A 11 -18.95 -6.02 13.99
C SER A 11 -19.48 -5.94 12.55
N THR A 12 -19.75 -7.10 11.95
CA THR A 12 -20.42 -7.20 10.63
C THR A 12 -21.93 -7.01 10.80
N GLY A 13 -22.42 -5.79 10.56
CA GLY A 13 -23.83 -5.48 10.37
C GLY A 13 -24.19 -5.50 8.88
N TYR A 14 -25.23 -6.26 8.52
CA TYR A 14 -25.74 -6.41 7.16
C TYR A 14 -26.24 -5.08 6.57
N ILE A 15 -25.74 -4.68 5.39
CA ILE A 15 -26.36 -3.68 4.50
C ILE A 15 -26.44 -4.21 3.05
N GLY A 16 -27.49 -3.80 2.35
CA GLY A 16 -28.04 -4.48 1.17
C GLY A 16 -27.27 -4.35 -0.15
N LEU A 17 -27.51 -5.34 -1.01
CA LEU A 17 -27.33 -5.39 -2.47
C LEU A 17 -26.27 -4.46 -3.09
N GLY A 18 -25.06 -4.99 -3.27
CA GLY A 18 -24.09 -4.45 -4.24
C GLY A 18 -22.68 -4.18 -3.73
N GLU A 19 -22.32 -4.62 -2.52
CA GLU A 19 -21.03 -4.30 -1.92
C GLU A 19 -19.93 -5.26 -2.39
N VAL A 20 -19.16 -4.82 -3.39
CA VAL A 20 -17.97 -5.54 -3.85
C VAL A 20 -16.92 -5.46 -2.75
N ASN A 21 -16.83 -6.55 -1.99
CA ASN A 21 -15.63 -7.06 -1.31
C ASN A 21 -14.78 -6.01 -0.60
N ASP A 22 -15.06 -5.84 0.69
CA ASP A 22 -14.20 -5.20 1.67
C ASP A 22 -12.85 -5.95 1.74
N LEU A 23 -11.98 -5.73 0.75
CA LEU A 23 -10.61 -6.19 0.76
C LEU A 23 -9.91 -5.47 1.91
N LYS A 24 -9.90 -6.13 3.07
CA LYS A 24 -9.35 -5.68 4.35
C LYS A 24 -7.96 -5.06 4.25
N TYR A 25 -7.18 -5.42 3.22
CA TYR A 25 -5.88 -4.83 2.93
C TYR A 25 -5.72 -4.54 1.44
N LYS A 26 -5.41 -3.27 1.12
CA LYS A 26 -5.00 -2.83 -0.22
C LYS A 26 -3.49 -2.65 -0.21
N ILE A 27 -2.73 -3.68 -0.61
CA ILE A 27 -1.26 -3.65 -0.59
C ILE A 27 -0.73 -3.24 -1.97
N ILE A 28 0.22 -2.31 -1.98
CA ILE A 28 1.01 -1.95 -3.17
C ILE A 28 2.45 -2.38 -2.87
N ALA A 29 2.91 -3.45 -3.52
CA ALA A 29 4.29 -3.92 -3.43
C ALA A 29 5.09 -3.42 -4.64
N LEU A 30 6.18 -2.70 -4.39
CA LEU A 30 6.95 -2.00 -5.42
C LEU A 30 8.41 -2.44 -5.42
N ASP A 31 8.93 -2.77 -6.59
CA ASP A 31 10.37 -2.91 -6.78
C ASP A 31 11.06 -1.52 -6.82
N ILE A 32 12.37 -1.50 -6.62
CA ILE A 32 13.16 -0.25 -6.57
C ILE A 32 13.66 0.16 -7.96
N ASP A 33 14.47 -0.68 -8.61
CA ASP A 33 15.13 -0.29 -9.86
C ASP A 33 14.19 -0.48 -11.05
N GLY A 34 14.19 0.47 -11.98
CA GLY A 34 13.26 0.44 -13.12
C GLY A 34 11.79 0.68 -12.74
N THR A 35 11.47 0.77 -11.44
CA THR A 35 10.11 1.06 -10.94
C THR A 35 10.09 2.36 -10.13
N LEU A 36 10.56 2.37 -8.87
CA LEU A 36 10.56 3.57 -8.03
C LEU A 36 11.58 4.62 -8.47
N LYS A 37 12.75 4.17 -8.93
CA LYS A 37 13.83 5.06 -9.39
C LYS A 37 13.80 5.29 -10.90
N GLY A 38 13.01 4.51 -11.65
CA GLY A 38 13.08 4.47 -13.11
C GLY A 38 14.52 4.23 -13.59
N ASP A 39 14.97 4.99 -14.58
CA ASP A 39 16.37 5.02 -15.06
C ASP A 39 17.28 5.95 -14.24
N SER A 40 16.73 6.65 -13.25
CA SER A 40 17.47 7.62 -12.45
C SER A 40 18.08 6.97 -11.20
N SER A 41 19.08 7.62 -10.61
CA SER A 41 19.77 7.11 -9.42
C SER A 41 19.02 7.40 -8.12
N SER A 42 17.88 8.10 -8.17
CA SER A 42 17.07 8.51 -7.01
C SER A 42 15.56 8.37 -7.30
N ILE A 43 14.74 8.39 -6.25
CA ILE A 43 13.28 8.44 -6.40
C ILE A 43 12.89 9.90 -6.68
N SER A 44 12.02 10.12 -7.67
CA SER A 44 11.58 11.48 -8.00
C SER A 44 10.65 12.07 -6.93
N PRO A 45 10.64 13.40 -6.73
CA PRO A 45 9.70 14.04 -5.80
C PRO A 45 8.23 13.75 -6.14
N TYR A 46 7.90 13.65 -7.42
CA TYR A 46 6.55 13.30 -7.87
C TYR A 46 6.17 11.87 -7.45
N MET A 47 7.06 10.89 -7.61
CA MET A 47 6.82 9.52 -7.15
C MET A 47 6.54 9.49 -5.65
N LEU A 48 7.31 10.24 -4.85
CA LEU A 48 7.07 10.33 -3.40
C LEU A 48 5.67 10.87 -3.07
N GLN A 49 5.21 11.92 -3.76
CA GLN A 49 3.86 12.46 -3.59
C GLN A 49 2.76 11.44 -3.91
N ILE A 50 2.96 10.62 -4.95
CA ILE A 50 2.00 9.57 -5.32
C ILE A 50 1.95 8.47 -4.25
N LEU A 51 3.10 8.04 -3.72
CA LEU A 51 3.13 7.02 -2.66
C LEU A 51 2.49 7.52 -1.37
N GLU A 52 2.71 8.78 -1.02
CA GLU A 52 2.05 9.45 0.10
C GLU A 52 0.53 9.49 -0.08
N GLU A 53 0.06 9.88 -1.27
CA GLU A 53 -1.38 9.90 -1.58
C GLU A 53 -2.00 8.49 -1.53
N CYS A 54 -1.29 7.46 -2.01
CA CYS A 54 -1.73 6.08 -1.88
C CYS A 54 -1.86 5.66 -0.41
N SER A 55 -0.86 6.01 0.42
CA SER A 55 -0.89 5.74 1.86
C SER A 55 -2.05 6.46 2.55
N ASN A 56 -2.29 7.73 2.22
CA ASN A 56 -3.38 8.54 2.77
C ASN A 56 -4.77 7.97 2.42
N ARG A 57 -4.87 7.27 1.29
CA ARG A 57 -6.09 6.56 0.85
C ARG A 57 -6.26 5.17 1.48
N GLY A 58 -5.39 4.80 2.41
CA GLY A 58 -5.46 3.54 3.15
C GLY A 58 -4.76 2.36 2.46
N ALA A 59 -3.91 2.60 1.46
CA ALA A 59 -3.08 1.55 0.90
C ALA A 59 -1.84 1.30 1.77
N LEU A 60 -1.49 0.04 1.98
CA LEU A 60 -0.20 -0.34 2.57
C LEU A 60 0.84 -0.39 1.44
N VAL A 61 1.74 0.59 1.42
CA VAL A 61 2.84 0.64 0.44
C VAL A 61 4.06 -0.07 1.02
N SER A 62 4.60 -1.05 0.30
CA SER A 62 5.75 -1.84 0.72
C SER A 62 6.79 -1.94 -0.39
N VAL A 63 8.06 -1.86 -0.02
CA VAL A 63 9.17 -2.07 -0.96
C VAL A 63 9.47 -3.57 -1.02
N ALA A 64 9.43 -4.13 -2.22
CA ALA A 64 9.70 -5.53 -2.53
C ALA A 64 10.82 -5.60 -3.58
N THR A 65 12.06 -5.60 -3.11
CA THR A 65 13.26 -5.60 -3.97
C THR A 65 14.16 -6.79 -3.65
N GLY A 66 14.90 -7.26 -4.65
CA GLY A 66 15.97 -8.27 -4.46
C GLY A 66 17.27 -7.70 -3.90
N ARG A 67 17.34 -6.39 -3.66
CA ARG A 67 18.49 -5.74 -3.01
C ARG A 67 18.52 -6.06 -1.51
N SER A 68 19.72 -6.36 -1.01
CA SER A 68 20.04 -6.55 0.42
C SER A 68 20.37 -5.23 1.11
#